data_AF-A0A177G9I9-F1
#
_entry.id   AF-A0A177G9I9-F1
#
_cell.length_a   1.000
_cell.length_b   1.000
_cell.length_c   1.000
_cell.angle_alpha   90.00
_cell.angle_beta   90.00
_cell.angle_gamma   90.00
#
_symmetry.space_group_name_H-M   'P 1'
#
loop_
_entity.id
_entity.type
_entity.pdbx_description
1 polymer ?
#
loop_
_entity_poly.entity_id
_entity_poly.type
_entity_poly.pdbx_seq_one_letter_code
_entity_poly.pdbx_strand_id
1 'polypeptide(L)' 'MSTPLKNIRPLKGLKLRMDVMNLFDERYQIRNGSGLGVFMSQYGQRRAGYLTTVIQF' A
#
# COMPACT_ATOMS: atom_id res chain seq x y z
N MET A 1 34.53 -18.74 31.88
CA MET A 1 34.19 -19.32 30.56
C MET A 1 32.89 -18.66 30.08
N SER A 2 32.97 -17.48 29.46
CA SER A 2 31.81 -16.67 29.08
C SER A 2 31.44 -16.90 27.62
N THR A 3 30.31 -17.56 27.37
CA THR A 3 29.69 -17.65 26.04
C THR A 3 29.20 -16.27 25.62
N PRO A 4 29.64 -15.69 24.49
CA PRO A 4 29.05 -14.45 24.01
C PRO A 4 27.68 -14.76 23.41
N LEU A 5 26.62 -14.32 24.10
CA LEU A 5 25.25 -14.39 23.60
C LEU A 5 25.18 -13.58 22.30
N LYS A 6 24.86 -14.29 21.21
CA LYS A 6 24.69 -13.78 19.84
C LYS A 6 23.77 -12.54 19.87
N ASN A 7 24.35 -11.38 19.57
CA ASN A 7 23.66 -10.09 19.52
C ASN A 7 22.72 -10.06 18.29
N ILE A 8 21.52 -10.61 18.43
CA ILE A 8 20.46 -10.48 17.43
C ILE A 8 19.90 -9.06 17.60
N ARG A 9 20.41 -8.12 16.82
CA ARG A 9 19.74 -6.82 16.62
C ARG A 9 18.72 -7.03 15.50
N PRO A 10 17.44 -7.31 15.77
CA PRO A 10 16.49 -7.31 14.68
C PRO A 10 16.37 -5.84 14.24
N LEU A 11 16.93 -5.51 13.08
CA LEU A 11 16.31 -4.53 12.19
C LEU A 11 16.15 -3.10 12.75
N LYS A 12 17.10 -2.61 13.57
CA LYS A 12 17.11 -1.20 14.00
C LYS A 12 17.24 -0.31 12.75
N GLY A 13 16.13 0.30 12.31
CA GLY A 13 16.06 1.15 11.11
C GLY A 13 15.05 0.69 10.05
N LEU A 14 14.51 -0.52 10.10
CA LEU A 14 13.48 -0.95 9.13
C LEU A 14 12.07 -0.56 9.62
N LYS A 15 11.33 0.13 8.76
CA LYS A 15 9.90 0.42 8.92
C LYS A 15 9.13 -0.24 7.78
N LEU A 16 8.06 -0.93 8.12
CA LEU A 16 7.12 -1.52 7.17
C LEU A 16 5.78 -0.79 7.31
N ARG A 17 5.20 -0.36 6.20
CA ARG A 17 3.85 0.20 6.14
C ARG A 17 3.01 -0.62 5.17
N MET A 18 1.80 -0.95 5.60
CA MET A 18 0.78 -1.60 4.79
C MET A 18 -0.41 -0.66 4.67
N ASP A 19 -0.81 -0.35 3.45
CA ASP A 19 -1.99 0.45 3.16
C ASP A 19 -2.98 -0.40 2.35
N VAL A 20 -4.25 -0.37 2.71
CA VAL A 20 -5.31 -1.08 1.99
C VAL A 20 -6.30 -0.06 1.49
N MET A 21 -6.50 -0.03 0.17
CA MET A 21 -7.50 0.79 -0.49
C MET A 21 -8.71 -0.06 -0.86
N ASN A 22 -9.89 0.54 -0.68
CA ASN A 22 -11.17 -0.07 -1.01
C ASN A 22 -11.41 -1.42 -0.28
N LEU A 23 -11.45 -1.37 1.06
CA LEU A 23 -11.56 -2.53 1.95
C LEU A 23 -12.74 -3.46 1.62
N PHE A 24 -13.89 -2.87 1.28
CA PHE A 24 -15.13 -3.57 0.96
C PHE A 24 -15.33 -3.83 -0.54
N ASP A 25 -14.32 -3.56 -1.36
CA ASP A 25 -14.35 -3.69 -2.84
C ASP A 25 -15.57 -3.01 -3.48
N GLU A 26 -15.86 -1.78 -3.04
CA GLU A 26 -16.91 -0.96 -3.60
C GLU A 26 -16.50 -0.46 -4.99
N ARG A 27 -17.38 -0.68 -5.97
CA ARG A 27 -17.19 -0.16 -7.33
C ARG A 27 -17.83 1.21 -7.44
N TYR A 28 -17.01 2.25 -7.41
CA TYR A 28 -17.45 3.62 -7.59
C TYR A 28 -17.04 4.17 -8.96
N GLN A 29 -17.88 5.05 -9.48
CA GLN A 29 -17.68 5.72 -10.76
C GLN A 29 -17.05 7.08 -10.52
N ILE A 30 -15.90 7.34 -11.15
CA ILE A 30 -15.20 8.63 -11.03
C ILE A 30 -15.80 9.64 -12.00
N ARG A 31 -16.15 9.20 -13.22
CA ARG A 31 -16.71 10.06 -14.26
C ARG A 31 -17.88 9.39 -14.96
N ASN A 32 -18.91 10.19 -15.19
CA ASN A 32 -20.17 9.81 -15.84
C ASN A 32 -20.09 9.66 -17.38
N GLY A 33 -18.95 9.96 -18.00
CA GLY A 33 -18.75 9.81 -19.45
C GLY A 33 -19.59 10.78 -20.31
N SER A 34 -20.26 11.77 -19.69
CA SER A 34 -21.13 12.71 -20.40
C SER A 34 -20.39 13.97 -20.87
N GLY A 35 -19.07 14.02 -20.72
CA GLY A 35 -18.22 15.17 -21.06
C GLY A 35 -17.58 15.04 -22.45
N LEU A 36 -17.43 16.16 -23.14
CA LEU A 36 -16.72 16.22 -24.42
C LEU A 36 -15.29 15.65 -24.28
N GLY A 37 -14.96 14.64 -25.09
CA GLY A 37 -13.64 14.01 -25.14
C GLY A 37 -13.45 12.75 -24.27
N VAL A 38 -14.43 12.37 -23.44
CA VAL A 38 -14.40 11.10 -22.68
C VAL A 38 -15.78 10.46 -22.73
N PHE A 39 -16.04 9.68 -23.78
CA PHE A 39 -17.36 9.07 -24.07
C PHE A 39 -17.64 7.78 -23.30
N MET A 40 -16.80 7.42 -22.33
CA MET A 40 -16.95 6.20 -21.54
C MET A 40 -16.93 6.50 -20.05
N SER A 41 -17.75 5.76 -19.31
CA SER A 41 -17.74 5.75 -17.85
C SER A 41 -16.37 5.30 -17.36
N GLN A 42 -15.74 6.11 -16.52
CA GLN A 42 -14.49 5.77 -15.88
C GLN A 42 -14.75 5.33 -14.45
N TYR A 43 -14.29 4.13 -14.11
CA TYR A 43 -14.38 3.57 -12.77
C TYR A 43 -13.10 3.81 -11.99
N GLY A 44 -13.25 3.95 -10.68
CA GLY A 44 -12.11 4.06 -9.77
C GLY A 44 -11.37 2.75 -9.58
N GLN A 45 -10.25 2.85 -8.87
CA GLN A 45 -9.43 1.70 -8.57
C GLN A 45 -10.20 0.75 -7.65
N ARG A 46 -10.19 -0.54 -7.99
CA ARG A 46 -10.76 -1.61 -7.15
C ARG A 46 -9.87 -1.87 -5.93
N ARG A 47 -10.25 -2.83 -5.08
CA ARG A 47 -9.46 -3.20 -3.90
C ARG A 47 -7.99 -3.45 -4.22
N ALA A 48 -7.10 -2.75 -3.51
CA ALA A 48 -5.66 -2.89 -3.67
C ALA A 48 -4.94 -2.78 -2.33
N GLY A 49 -3.89 -3.58 -2.16
CA GLY A 49 -2.97 -3.50 -1.03
C GLY A 49 -1.64 -2.93 -1.49
N TYR A 50 -1.08 -2.02 -0.70
CA TYR A 50 0.23 -1.43 -0.90
C TYR A 50 1.12 -1.78 0.28
N LEU A 51 2.35 -2.17 -0.03
CA LEU A 51 3.38 -2.44 0.95
C LEU A 51 4.56 -1.52 0.69
N THR A 52 4.91 -0.72 1.70
CA THR A 52 6.05 0.18 1.64
C THR A 52 7.07 -0.25 2.69
N THR A 53 8.32 -0.41 2.26
CA THR A 53 9.44 -0.71 3.14
C THR A 53 10.39 0.47 3.14
N VAL A 54 10.70 1.00 4.34
CA VAL A 54 11.63 2.11 4.53
C VAL A 54 12.78 1.63 5.38
N ILE A 55 14.00 1.80 4.89
CA ILE A 55 15.23 1.54 5.63
C ILE A 55 15.82 2.89 6.00
N GLN A 56 15.99 3.12 7.30
CA GLN A 56 16.55 4.34 7.87
C GLN A 56 17.91 4.01 8.48
N PHE A 57 18.96 4.58 7.90
CA PHE A 57 20.36 4.42 8.32
C PHE A 57 20.77 5.51 9.31
#